data_AF-L9JY22-F1
#
_entry.id   AF-L9JY22-F1
#
_cell.length_a   1.000
_cell.length_b   1.000
_cell.length_c   1.000
_cell.angle_alpha   90.00
_cell.angle_beta   90.00
_cell.angle_gamma   90.00
#
_symmetry.space_group_name_H-M   'P 1'
#
loop_
_entity.id
_entity.type
_entity.pdbx_description
1 polymer ?
#
loop_
_entity_poly.entity_id
_entity_poly.type
_entity_poly.pdbx_seq_one_letter_code
_entity_poly.pdbx_strand_id
1 'polypeptide(L)'
;MQQSDTEDLFCPASAGPPNPEEDNGNHDLEVQTNDLKEVVNKLIPDSIRKDIEKACQSIYPLHDVFVRKVKMLKRPRFELGKFMELHGEGSNSGKATGDEMGAKVERADGYEPPVQESV
;
A
#
# COMPACT_ATOMS: atom_id res chain seq x y z
N MET A 1 57.49 -18.17 14.81
CA MET A 1 57.29 -17.37 13.60
C MET A 1 57.31 -18.35 12.44
N GLN A 2 56.22 -18.78 11.85
CA GLN A 2 54.83 -18.33 11.85
C GLN A 2 53.91 -19.55 11.68
N GLN A 3 52.71 -19.45 12.25
CA GLN A 3 51.54 -20.21 11.81
C GLN A 3 51.15 -19.72 10.41
N SER A 4 50.79 -20.64 9.53
CA SER A 4 49.96 -20.34 8.36
C SER A 4 48.88 -21.40 8.30
N ASP A 5 47.82 -21.12 9.06
CA ASP A 5 46.47 -21.56 8.77
C ASP A 5 46.11 -21.12 7.34
N THR A 6 45.68 -22.04 6.50
CA THR A 6 44.53 -21.81 5.63
C THR A 6 43.87 -23.17 5.51
N GLU A 7 42.92 -23.37 6.42
CA GLU A 7 41.93 -24.42 6.37
C GLU A 7 41.29 -24.39 4.97
N ASP A 8 41.59 -25.37 4.13
CA ASP A 8 40.72 -25.81 3.04
C ASP A 8 39.45 -26.36 3.69
N LEU A 9 38.62 -25.45 4.19
CA LEU A 9 37.32 -25.75 4.74
C LEU A 9 36.40 -26.09 3.58
N PHE A 10 36.44 -27.37 3.25
CA PHE A 10 35.40 -28.10 2.59
C PHE A 10 34.02 -27.63 3.10
N CYS A 11 33.25 -26.99 2.24
CA CYS A 11 31.80 -26.97 2.34
C CYS A 11 31.23 -27.76 1.16
N PRO A 12 30.75 -29.00 1.38
CA PRO A 12 29.94 -29.72 0.42
C PRO A 12 28.52 -29.17 0.56
N ALA A 13 28.05 -28.41 -0.41
CA ALA A 13 26.64 -28.09 -0.52
C ALA A 13 26.18 -28.46 -1.91
N SER A 14 25.55 -29.63 -1.99
CA SER A 14 24.63 -30.00 -3.06
C SER A 14 23.48 -29.00 -3.08
N ALA A 15 23.69 -27.82 -3.66
CA ALA A 15 22.58 -27.02 -4.16
C ALA A 15 22.32 -27.55 -5.57
N GLY A 16 21.33 -28.43 -5.69
CA GLY A 16 20.76 -28.78 -6.99
C GLY A 16 20.34 -27.51 -7.75
N PRO A 17 20.10 -27.60 -9.07
CA PRO A 17 19.59 -26.46 -9.81
C PRO A 17 18.37 -25.90 -9.07
N PRO A 18 18.26 -24.57 -8.89
CA PRO A 18 17.06 -23.98 -8.32
C PRO A 18 15.88 -24.48 -9.14
N ASN A 19 14.98 -25.22 -8.48
CA ASN A 19 13.82 -25.82 -9.12
C ASN A 19 13.10 -24.74 -9.94
N PRO A 20 12.95 -24.92 -11.26
CA PRO A 20 12.07 -24.06 -12.02
C PRO A 20 10.64 -24.38 -11.60
N GLU A 21 9.86 -23.32 -11.38
CA GLU A 21 8.41 -23.33 -11.40
C GLU A 21 7.73 -24.00 -10.20
N GLU A 22 7.72 -23.26 -9.09
CA GLU A 22 6.41 -22.75 -8.65
C GLU A 22 6.45 -21.21 -8.68
N ASP A 23 6.64 -20.65 -9.89
CA ASP A 23 5.93 -19.41 -10.23
C ASP A 23 4.46 -19.80 -10.29
N ASN A 24 3.86 -19.97 -9.11
CA ASN A 24 2.43 -19.83 -8.99
C ASN A 24 2.19 -18.39 -9.46
N GLY A 25 1.86 -18.24 -10.74
CA GLY A 25 1.62 -16.98 -11.46
C GLY A 25 0.46 -16.23 -10.84
N ASN A 26 0.67 -15.78 -9.62
CA ASN A 26 -0.30 -15.34 -8.66
C ASN A 26 0.25 -14.09 -7.98
N HIS A 27 0.88 -13.21 -8.76
CA HIS A 27 1.01 -11.80 -8.40
C HIS A 27 -0.38 -11.17 -8.19
N ASP A 28 -1.43 -11.79 -8.77
CA ASP A 28 -2.82 -11.42 -8.59
C ASP A 28 -3.37 -11.67 -7.17
N LEU A 29 -2.79 -12.55 -6.34
CA LEU A 29 -3.37 -12.86 -5.02
C LEU A 29 -3.44 -11.63 -4.10
N GLU A 30 -2.43 -10.77 -4.16
CA GLU A 30 -2.37 -9.54 -3.35
C GLU A 30 -3.51 -8.57 -3.65
N VAL A 31 -4.12 -8.63 -4.84
CA VAL A 31 -5.12 -7.66 -5.31
C VAL A 31 -6.49 -8.31 -5.56
N GLN A 32 -6.52 -9.59 -5.96
CA GLN A 32 -7.75 -10.29 -6.34
C GLN A 32 -8.56 -10.76 -5.14
N THR A 33 -7.92 -11.07 -4.01
CA THR A 33 -8.59 -11.58 -2.81
C THR A 33 -8.96 -10.49 -1.80
N ASN A 34 -8.47 -9.26 -2.00
CA ASN A 34 -8.55 -8.18 -1.02
C ASN A 34 -9.50 -7.06 -1.50
N ASP A 35 -10.15 -6.40 -0.55
CA ASP A 35 -10.99 -5.23 -0.83
C ASP A 35 -10.15 -3.97 -1.04
N LEU A 36 -10.76 -2.91 -1.59
CA LEU A 36 -10.08 -1.65 -1.89
C LEU A 36 -9.34 -1.05 -0.67
N LYS A 37 -9.91 -1.17 0.52
CA LYS A 37 -9.32 -0.69 1.78
C LYS A 37 -7.98 -1.37 2.06
N GLU A 38 -7.94 -2.69 1.93
CA GLU A 38 -6.77 -3.52 2.22
C GLU A 38 -5.68 -3.30 1.16
N VAL A 39 -6.07 -3.20 -0.12
CA VAL A 39 -5.14 -2.88 -1.20
C VAL A 39 -4.48 -1.51 -0.97
N VAL A 40 -5.25 -0.49 -0.55
CA VAL A 40 -4.68 0.83 -0.21
C VAL A 40 -3.73 0.75 0.98
N ASN A 41 -4.07 -0.03 2.01
CA ASN A 41 -3.20 -0.23 3.18
C ASN A 41 -1.86 -0.90 2.84
N LYS A 42 -1.80 -1.70 1.77
CA LYS A 42 -0.57 -2.30 1.24
C LYS A 42 0.23 -1.35 0.35
N LEU A 43 -0.47 -0.49 -0.41
CA LEU A 43 0.14 0.50 -1.30
C LEU A 43 0.80 1.67 -0.53
N ILE A 44 0.25 2.09 0.62
CA ILE A 44 0.85 3.19 1.42
C ILE A 44 2.29 2.86 1.86
N PRO A 45 2.57 1.69 2.48
CA PRO A 45 3.92 1.29 2.85
C PRO A 45 4.67 0.57 1.71
N ASP A 46 4.10 0.47 0.50
CA ASP A 46 4.64 -0.27 -0.65
C ASP A 46 5.05 -1.71 -0.27
N SER A 47 4.20 -2.48 0.43
CA SER A 47 4.55 -3.87 0.83
C SER A 47 4.80 -4.78 -0.37
N ILE A 48 4.02 -4.60 -1.44
CA ILE A 48 4.12 -5.34 -2.70
C ILE A 48 5.50 -5.17 -3.35
N ARG A 49 6.10 -3.98 -3.25
CA ARG A 49 7.47 -3.73 -3.74
C ARG A 49 8.47 -4.67 -3.08
N LYS A 50 8.42 -4.75 -1.75
CA LYS A 50 9.37 -5.53 -0.95
C LYS A 50 9.26 -7.02 -1.26
N ASP A 51 8.05 -7.50 -1.51
CA ASP A 51 7.81 -8.88 -1.89
C ASP A 51 8.39 -9.19 -3.28
N ILE A 52 8.26 -8.27 -4.24
CA ILE A 52 8.88 -8.41 -5.57
C ILE A 52 10.41 -8.38 -5.49
N GLU A 53 10.99 -7.44 -4.74
CA GLU A 53 12.44 -7.36 -4.55
C GLU A 53 12.99 -8.66 -3.95
N LYS A 54 12.32 -9.20 -2.93
CA LYS A 54 12.69 -10.47 -2.30
C LYS A 54 12.54 -11.66 -3.24
N ALA A 55 11.46 -11.74 -4.00
CA ALA A 55 11.20 -12.85 -4.91
C ALA A 55 12.21 -12.88 -6.07
N CYS A 56 12.57 -11.71 -6.62
CA CYS A 56 13.51 -11.60 -7.73
C CYS A 56 14.99 -11.67 -7.29
N GLN A 57 15.29 -11.51 -6.00
CA GLN A 57 16.66 -11.50 -5.46
C GLN A 57 17.50 -12.73 -5.84
N SER A 58 16.87 -13.89 -6.02
CA SER A 58 17.55 -15.15 -6.39
C SER A 58 18.02 -15.19 -7.85
N ILE A 59 17.39 -14.40 -8.73
CA ILE A 59 17.68 -14.37 -10.16
C ILE A 59 18.55 -13.17 -10.49
N TYR A 60 18.14 -11.98 -10.08
CA TYR A 60 18.87 -10.74 -10.33
C TYR A 60 18.48 -9.65 -9.33
N PRO A 61 19.43 -8.91 -8.74
CA PRO A 61 19.13 -7.84 -7.80
C PRO A 61 18.44 -6.68 -8.54
N LEU A 62 17.15 -6.48 -8.25
CA LEU A 62 16.39 -5.34 -8.76
C LEU A 62 16.51 -4.16 -7.80
N HIS A 63 16.70 -2.98 -8.37
CA HIS A 63 16.69 -1.71 -7.64
C HIS A 63 15.53 -0.85 -8.14
N ASP A 64 14.95 -0.05 -7.24
CA ASP A 64 13.88 0.90 -7.54
C ASP A 64 12.64 0.28 -8.22
N VAL A 65 12.10 -0.77 -7.62
CA VAL A 65 10.82 -1.36 -8.02
C VAL A 65 9.69 -0.50 -7.45
N PHE A 66 8.65 -0.16 -8.21
CA PHE A 66 7.50 0.57 -7.66
C PHE A 66 6.23 0.34 -8.48
N VAL A 67 5.07 0.47 -7.82
CA VAL A 67 3.78 0.50 -8.52
C VAL A 67 3.62 1.86 -9.18
N ARG A 68 3.92 1.93 -10.47
CA ARG A 68 3.96 3.22 -11.20
C ARG A 68 2.59 3.86 -11.38
N LYS A 69 1.52 3.06 -11.45
CA LYS A 69 0.16 3.56 -11.66
C LYS A 69 -0.89 2.55 -11.22
N VAL A 70 -1.81 2.99 -10.36
CA VAL A 70 -3.07 2.28 -10.08
C VAL A 70 -4.20 3.06 -10.73
N LYS A 71 -5.02 2.39 -11.55
CA LYS A 71 -6.14 3.01 -12.27
C LYS A 71 -7.43 2.25 -11.98
N MET A 72 -8.47 2.98 -11.62
CA MET A 72 -9.82 2.44 -11.57
C MET A 72 -10.34 2.27 -13.00
N LEU A 73 -10.47 1.02 -13.45
CA LEU A 73 -11.03 0.70 -14.77
C LEU A 73 -12.56 0.79 -14.77
N LYS A 74 -13.18 0.26 -13.71
CA LYS A 74 -14.61 0.31 -13.49
C LYS A 74 -14.87 1.01 -12.17
N ARG A 75 -15.67 2.08 -12.20
CA ARG A 75 -16.08 2.73 -10.95
C ARG A 75 -16.95 1.77 -10.15
N PRO A 76 -16.67 1.57 -8.85
CA PRO A 76 -17.55 0.80 -7.99
C PRO A 76 -18.92 1.48 -7.93
N ARG A 77 -19.97 0.69 -7.74
CA ARG A 77 -21.30 1.25 -7.48
C ARG A 77 -21.25 2.01 -6.16
N PHE A 78 -21.80 3.22 -6.16
CA PHE A 78 -21.83 4.05 -4.97
C PHE A 78 -22.91 3.53 -4.03
N GLU A 79 -22.50 2.99 -2.89
CA GLU A 79 -23.36 2.49 -1.82
C GLU A 79 -23.02 3.25 -0.55
N LEU A 80 -23.99 3.97 0.03
CA LEU A 80 -23.74 4.86 1.18
C LEU A 80 -23.20 4.11 2.40
N GLY A 81 -23.71 2.90 2.68
CA GLY A 81 -23.25 2.09 3.81
C GLY A 81 -21.77 1.73 3.72
N LYS A 82 -21.34 1.16 2.58
CA LYS A 82 -19.93 0.82 2.32
C LYS A 82 -19.01 2.04 2.39
N PHE A 83 -19.51 3.20 1.97
CA PHE A 83 -18.73 4.43 2.04
C PHE A 83 -18.54 4.91 3.50
N MET A 84 -19.61 4.89 4.30
CA MET A 84 -19.52 5.30 5.71
C MET A 84 -18.62 4.37 6.53
N GLU A 85 -18.60 3.07 6.23
CA GLU A 85 -17.67 2.11 6.86
C GLU A 85 -16.20 2.48 6.60
N LEU A 86 -15.87 2.89 5.38
CA LEU A 86 -14.52 3.33 5.02
C LEU A 86 -14.11 4.64 5.70
N HIS A 87 -15.06 5.53 5.98
CA HIS A 87 -14.81 6.83 6.62
C HIS A 87 -14.92 6.78 8.17
N GLY A 88 -15.63 5.79 8.72
CA GLY A 88 -15.87 5.64 10.15
C GLY A 88 -14.72 5.01 10.92
N GLU A 89 -13.85 4.25 10.25
CA GLU A 89 -12.79 3.46 10.89
C GLU A 89 -11.38 4.07 10.73
N GLY A 90 -11.30 5.40 10.80
CA GLY A 90 -10.09 6.17 10.47
C GLY A 90 -9.76 7.27 11.48
N SER A 91 -9.73 6.98 12.78
CA SER A 91 -9.16 7.86 13.81
C SER A 91 -8.10 7.13 14.64
N ASN A 92 -7.12 6.52 13.97
CA ASN A 92 -5.92 5.96 14.63
C ASN A 92 -4.65 6.83 14.48
N SER A 93 -4.77 8.06 14.00
CA SER A 93 -3.70 9.07 14.13
C SER A 93 -4.12 10.08 15.20
N GLY A 94 -3.41 10.08 16.33
CA GLY A 94 -3.72 10.96 17.46
C GLY A 94 -3.69 12.45 17.12
N LYS A 95 -4.76 13.12 17.60
CA LYS A 95 -4.94 14.57 17.89
C LYS A 95 -5.23 15.46 16.66
N ALA A 96 -6.36 16.16 16.58
CA ALA A 96 -7.16 16.81 17.64
C ALA A 96 -8.68 16.81 17.36
N THR A 97 -9.45 16.69 18.45
CA THR A 97 -10.78 17.31 18.73
C THR A 97 -11.84 17.22 17.62
N GLY A 98 -12.92 16.46 17.77
CA GLY A 98 -13.82 16.48 18.92
C GLY A 98 -15.18 16.99 18.42
N ASP A 99 -16.20 16.17 18.65
CA ASP A 99 -17.63 16.41 18.51
C ASP A 99 -18.32 16.34 17.13
N GLU A 100 -19.05 15.22 17.02
CA GLU A 100 -20.49 15.15 16.73
C GLU A 100 -20.99 15.66 15.36
N MET A 101 -21.48 14.68 14.59
CA MET A 101 -22.87 14.63 14.15
C MET A 101 -23.53 16.01 13.93
N GLY A 102 -23.48 16.50 12.70
CA GLY A 102 -24.46 17.45 12.17
C GLY A 102 -24.75 18.66 13.07
N ALA A 103 -23.81 19.59 13.18
CA ALA A 103 -24.17 20.94 13.56
C ALA A 103 -25.06 21.53 12.45
N LYS A 104 -26.37 21.56 12.67
CA LYS A 104 -27.26 22.51 12.02
C LYS A 104 -26.71 23.88 12.37
N VAL A 105 -25.87 24.45 11.50
CA VAL A 105 -25.55 25.86 11.54
C VAL A 105 -26.88 26.57 11.35
N GLU A 106 -27.42 27.10 12.45
CA GLU A 106 -28.50 28.06 12.38
C GLU A 106 -27.93 29.28 11.67
N ARG A 107 -28.14 29.29 10.34
CA ARG A 107 -27.78 30.39 9.47
C ARG A 107 -28.66 31.55 9.90
N ALA A 108 -28.15 32.39 10.81
CA ALA A 108 -28.78 33.65 11.14
C ALA A 108 -29.00 34.41 9.82
N ASP A 109 -30.27 34.69 9.53
CA ASP A 109 -30.73 35.37 8.32
C ASP A 109 -29.91 36.64 8.07
N GLY A 110 -29.28 36.73 6.90
CA GLY A 110 -28.78 38.02 6.38
C GLY A 110 -27.28 38.15 6.08
N TYR A 111 -26.51 37.08 5.87
CA TYR A 111 -25.18 37.23 5.25
C TYR A 111 -25.27 37.22 3.73
N GLU A 112 -25.34 38.42 3.15
CA GLU A 112 -25.14 38.67 1.72
C GLU A 112 -23.66 38.94 1.46
N PRO A 113 -22.97 38.16 0.60
CA PRO A 113 -21.57 38.40 0.28
C PRO A 113 -21.43 39.72 -0.49
N PRO A 114 -20.41 40.54 -0.20
CA PRO A 114 -20.22 41.83 -0.83
C PRO A 114 -20.08 41.68 -2.35
N VAL A 115 -20.95 42.38 -3.09
CA VAL A 115 -20.90 42.44 -4.55
C VAL A 115 -19.63 43.18 -4.95
N GLN A 116 -18.73 42.50 -5.66
CA GLN A 116 -17.53 43.12 -6.21
C GLN A 116 -17.95 44.16 -7.25
N GLU A 117 -17.64 45.43 -7.02
CA GLU A 117 -17.71 46.45 -8.07
C GLU A 117 -16.71 46.09 -9.17
N SER A 118 -17.21 46.08 -10.40
CA SER A 118 -16.43 45.75 -11.58
C SER A 118 -15.45 46.88 -11.89
N VAL A 119 -14.14 46.61 -11.83
CA VAL A 119 -13.10 47.37 -12.55
C VAL A 119 -12.01 46.42 -13.01
#